data_AF-W9VN18-F1
#
_entry.id   AF-W9VN18-F1
#
_cell.length_a   1.000
_cell.length_b   1.000
_cell.length_c   1.000
_cell.angle_alpha   90.00
_cell.angle_beta   90.00
_cell.angle_gamma   90.00
#
_symmetry.space_group_name_H-M   'P 1'
#
loop_
_entity.id
_entity.type
_entity.pdbx_description
1 polymer ?
#
loop_
_entity_poly.entity_id
_entity_poly.type
_entity_poly.pdbx_seq_one_letter_code
_entity_poly.pdbx_strand_id
1 'polypeptide(L)'
;MLNRNHKNIHKNDLFYISASVAPTLATNAYKFGIPFFTENILLNYDQYLNISGSGFEYRRVITPQIQFLSYYRTSLLKYASPRQNRDAWSNQVGVELQTLFGPKSTRGTIGVDFEHRDQRNSHRHTSDPTSYEMWTVRTELSHPLSQALRASLGFTYQETDYKQRDVLFANTRSDTLKRLDASLLYSLDTNSAVSFAVSEHRRRSNQKPNSYDKTLVSMNYLLRF
;
A
#
# COMPACT_ATOMS: atom_id res chain seq x y z
N MET A 1 6.04 -24.71 13.75
CA MET A 1 5.46 -23.81 14.78
C MET A 1 4.43 -22.91 14.11
N LEU A 2 3.18 -23.01 14.53
CA LEU A 2 2.05 -22.24 14.01
C LEU A 2 2.21 -20.74 14.29
N ASN A 3 1.71 -19.93 13.35
CA ASN A 3 1.61 -18.48 13.36
C ASN A 3 1.30 -17.91 14.77
N ARG A 4 2.32 -17.36 15.45
CA ARG A 4 2.21 -16.76 16.79
C ARG A 4 1.21 -15.59 16.86
N ASN A 5 0.75 -15.07 15.71
CA ASN A 5 -0.21 -13.97 15.65
C ASN A 5 -1.59 -14.30 16.24
N HIS A 6 -1.92 -15.57 16.45
CA HIS A 6 -3.25 -15.96 16.94
C HIS A 6 -3.38 -16.11 18.47
N LYS A 7 -2.30 -16.02 19.26
CA LYS A 7 -2.36 -16.41 20.69
C LYS A 7 -2.15 -15.33 21.76
N ASN A 8 -1.71 -14.11 21.44
CA ASN A 8 -1.64 -13.03 22.44
C ASN A 8 -1.57 -11.65 21.77
N ILE A 9 -2.74 -11.05 21.48
CA ILE A 9 -2.85 -9.75 20.79
C ILE A 9 -2.46 -8.59 21.73
N HIS A 10 -2.49 -8.79 23.05
CA HIS A 10 -2.30 -7.73 24.05
C HIS A 10 -0.83 -7.43 24.46
N LYS A 11 0.17 -8.17 23.94
CA LYS A 11 1.59 -8.03 24.36
C LYS A 11 2.58 -7.98 23.20
N ASN A 12 2.12 -7.62 21.99
CA ASN A 12 3.01 -7.51 20.84
C ASN A 12 3.18 -6.05 20.48
N ASP A 13 4.25 -5.42 20.97
CA ASP A 13 4.61 -4.06 20.58
C ASP A 13 5.22 -4.09 19.18
N LEU A 14 4.58 -3.41 18.24
CA LEU A 14 5.04 -3.27 16.86
C LEU A 14 5.84 -1.98 16.73
N PHE A 15 7.14 -2.09 16.47
CA PHE A 15 7.99 -0.95 16.14
C PHE A 15 8.33 -0.95 14.66
N TYR A 16 8.22 0.22 14.02
CA TYR A 16 8.52 0.41 12.61
C TYR A 16 9.54 1.53 12.46
N ILE A 17 10.66 1.23 11.81
CA ILE A 17 11.71 2.19 11.49
C ILE A 17 11.90 2.17 9.98
N SER A 18 11.88 3.34 9.34
CA SER A 18 12.05 3.49 7.90
C SER A 18 13.07 4.57 7.60
N ALA A 19 13.95 4.29 6.65
CA ALA A 19 14.87 5.26 6.08
C ALA A 19 14.82 5.15 4.56
N SER A 20 14.79 6.29 3.87
CA SER A 20 14.81 6.34 2.41
C SER A 20 15.58 7.54 1.90
N VAL A 21 16.34 7.34 0.82
CA VAL A 21 16.99 8.40 0.06
C VAL A 21 16.63 8.23 -1.41
N ALA A 22 16.31 9.32 -2.09
CA ALA A 22 15.97 9.28 -3.51
C ALA A 22 16.69 10.41 -4.24
N PRO A 23 17.88 10.16 -4.83
CA PRO A 23 18.47 11.11 -5.77
C PRO A 23 17.51 11.33 -6.93
N THR A 24 17.26 12.60 -7.28
CA THR A 24 16.32 12.95 -8.35
C THR A 24 16.91 13.97 -9.30
N LEU A 25 16.64 13.78 -10.59
CA LEU A 25 16.83 14.77 -11.64
C LEU A 25 15.45 15.37 -11.97
N ALA A 26 15.28 16.67 -11.80
CA ALA A 26 14.00 17.35 -12.02
C ALA A 26 14.13 18.51 -13.00
N THR A 27 13.14 18.63 -13.88
CA THR A 27 12.88 19.78 -14.74
C THR A 27 11.45 20.26 -14.51
N ASN A 28 11.02 21.31 -15.22
CA ASN A 28 9.64 21.79 -15.14
C ASN A 28 8.60 20.79 -15.68
N ALA A 29 9.00 19.86 -16.58
CA ALA A 29 8.08 18.96 -17.26
C ALA A 29 8.16 17.52 -16.76
N TYR A 30 9.32 17.09 -16.26
CA TYR A 30 9.51 15.72 -15.77
C TYR A 30 10.47 15.67 -14.57
N LYS A 31 10.30 14.63 -13.76
CA LYS A 31 11.18 14.29 -12.64
C LYS A 31 11.48 12.79 -12.69
N PHE A 32 12.75 12.45 -12.66
CA PHE A 32 13.24 11.09 -12.56
C PHE A 32 13.90 10.89 -11.20
N GLY A 33 13.66 9.75 -10.55
CA GLY A 33 14.21 9.43 -9.25
C GLY A 33 14.64 7.98 -9.13
N ILE A 34 15.67 7.74 -8.32
CA ILE A 34 16.14 6.39 -7.98
C ILE A 34 16.02 6.22 -6.47
N PRO A 35 14.85 5.81 -5.95
CA PRO A 35 14.71 5.61 -4.51
C PRO A 35 15.54 4.43 -4.03
N PHE A 36 16.14 4.57 -2.86
CA PHE A 36 16.70 3.51 -2.03
C PHE A 36 16.03 3.59 -0.68
N PHE A 37 15.65 2.46 -0.12
CA PHE A 37 14.98 2.45 1.18
C PHE A 37 15.34 1.21 1.97
N THR A 38 15.20 1.32 3.29
CA THR A 38 15.13 0.20 4.20
C THR A 38 14.05 0.43 5.24
N GLU A 39 13.35 -0.64 5.60
CA GLU A 39 12.30 -0.67 6.60
C GLU A 39 12.60 -1.83 7.55
N ASN A 40 12.55 -1.56 8.85
CA ASN A 40 12.70 -2.56 9.90
C ASN A 40 11.42 -2.63 10.71
N ILE A 41 10.82 -3.82 10.71
CA ILE A 41 9.67 -4.15 11.53
C ILE A 41 10.18 -5.00 12.69
N LEU A 42 9.97 -4.51 13.91
CA LEU A 42 10.30 -5.23 15.14
C LEU A 42 9.01 -5.60 15.87
N LEU A 43 8.99 -6.81 16.43
CA LEU A 43 7.94 -7.29 17.32
C LEU A 43 8.56 -7.52 18.69
N ASN A 44 8.08 -6.81 19.71
CA ASN A 44 8.66 -6.84 21.07
C ASN A 44 10.15 -6.49 21.06
N TYR A 45 10.53 -5.47 20.28
CA TYR A 45 11.91 -5.03 20.09
C TYR A 45 12.85 -6.05 19.40
N ASP A 46 12.37 -7.25 19.08
CA ASP A 46 13.11 -8.21 18.28
C ASP A 46 12.83 -7.99 16.79
N GLN A 47 13.87 -8.07 15.97
CA GLN A 47 13.72 -7.97 14.52
C GLN A 47 12.75 -9.04 14.02
N TYR A 48 11.74 -8.64 13.25
CA TYR A 48 10.78 -9.55 12.62
C TYR A 48 10.99 -9.62 11.12
N LEU A 49 11.08 -8.45 10.47
CA LEU A 49 11.25 -8.31 9.03
C LEU A 49 12.11 -7.09 8.73
N ASN A 50 13.17 -7.27 7.95
CA ASN A 50 13.88 -6.19 7.28
C ASN A 50 13.49 -6.19 5.80
N ILE A 51 13.10 -5.03 5.30
CA ILE A 51 12.86 -4.79 3.88
C ILE A 51 13.93 -3.82 3.42
N SER A 52 14.53 -4.10 2.29
CA SER A 52 15.46 -3.17 1.65
C SER A 52 15.21 -3.21 0.14
N GLY A 53 15.45 -2.12 -0.55
CA GLY A 53 15.24 -2.11 -1.97
C GLY A 53 15.58 -0.81 -2.66
N SER A 54 15.41 -0.85 -3.97
CA SER A 54 15.63 0.28 -4.85
C SER A 54 14.62 0.26 -6.00
N GLY A 55 14.64 1.28 -6.84
CA GLY A 55 13.74 1.36 -7.97
C GLY A 55 14.01 2.54 -8.87
N PHE A 56 13.06 2.76 -9.78
CA PHE A 56 12.99 3.92 -10.65
C PHE A 56 11.62 4.55 -10.49
N GLU A 57 11.59 5.87 -10.43
CA GLU A 57 10.37 6.67 -10.44
C GLU A 57 10.46 7.68 -11.57
N TYR A 58 9.43 7.78 -12.39
CA TYR A 58 9.32 8.77 -13.46
C TYR A 58 7.99 9.51 -13.33
N ARG A 59 8.07 10.82 -13.15
CA ARG A 59 6.92 11.72 -13.14
C ARG A 59 6.97 12.64 -14.35
N ARG A 60 5.84 12.85 -14.99
CA ARG A 60 5.68 13.79 -16.12
C ARG A 60 4.43 14.62 -15.93
N VAL A 61 4.57 15.93 -16.05
CA VAL A 61 3.45 16.85 -16.23
C VAL A 61 3.11 16.84 -17.72
N ILE A 62 2.05 16.11 -18.11
CA ILE A 62 1.62 16.02 -19.51
C ILE A 62 0.98 17.35 -19.91
N THR A 63 0.12 17.87 -19.04
CA THR A 63 -0.45 19.22 -19.11
C THR A 63 -0.47 19.81 -17.70
N PRO A 64 -0.70 21.13 -17.51
CA PRO A 64 -0.84 21.71 -16.17
C PRO A 64 -1.95 21.09 -15.30
N GLN A 65 -2.83 20.29 -15.91
CA GLN A 65 -3.92 19.59 -15.25
C GLN A 65 -3.65 18.09 -15.13
N ILE A 66 -2.83 17.49 -16.00
CA ILE A 66 -2.62 16.04 -16.08
C ILE A 66 -1.18 15.69 -15.68
N GLN A 67 -1.06 14.86 -14.66
CA GLN A 67 0.19 14.32 -14.18
C GLN A 67 0.20 12.81 -14.37
N PHE A 68 1.35 12.31 -14.81
CA PHE A 68 1.62 10.90 -14.97
C PHE A 68 2.78 10.51 -14.07
N LEU A 69 2.66 9.38 -13.42
CA LEU A 69 3.71 8.74 -12.64
C LEU A 69 3.83 7.30 -13.12
N SER A 70 5.05 6.83 -13.33
CA SER A 70 5.35 5.41 -13.43
C SER A 70 6.49 5.07 -12.51
N TYR A 71 6.51 3.85 -12.01
CA TYR A 71 7.58 3.39 -11.16
C TYR A 71 7.82 1.89 -11.29
N TYR A 72 9.04 1.50 -10.96
CA TYR A 72 9.43 0.13 -10.74
C TYR A 72 10.20 0.07 -9.42
N ARG A 73 9.86 -0.87 -8.55
CA ARG A 73 10.52 -1.09 -7.26
C ARG A 73 10.88 -2.55 -7.14
N THR A 74 12.12 -2.82 -6.75
CA THR A 74 12.57 -4.15 -6.37
C THR A 74 12.96 -4.13 -4.90
N SER A 75 12.64 -5.21 -4.19
CA SER A 75 12.82 -5.29 -2.75
C SER A 75 13.19 -6.69 -2.31
N LEU A 76 14.06 -6.76 -1.31
CA LEU A 76 14.43 -7.96 -0.60
C LEU A 76 13.79 -7.91 0.79
N LEU A 77 13.02 -8.94 1.10
CA LEU A 77 12.33 -9.16 2.37
C LEU A 77 13.11 -10.24 3.12
N LYS A 78 13.70 -9.88 4.27
CA LYS A 78 14.46 -10.78 5.15
C LYS A 78 13.75 -10.94 6.48
N TYR A 79 13.23 -12.13 6.74
CA TYR A 79 12.60 -12.48 8.01
C TYR A 79 13.64 -12.98 9.01
N ALA A 80 13.46 -12.63 10.28
CA ALA A 80 14.32 -13.15 11.33
C ALA A 80 14.10 -14.66 11.58
N SER A 81 15.13 -15.35 12.06
CA SER A 81 15.06 -16.76 12.47
C SER A 81 13.92 -16.97 13.50
N PRO A 82 13.15 -18.07 13.41
CA PRO A 82 13.28 -19.21 12.50
C PRO A 82 12.49 -19.06 11.17
N ARG A 83 12.08 -17.83 10.79
CA ARG A 83 11.17 -17.58 9.64
C ARG A 83 11.88 -17.24 8.33
N GLN A 84 13.18 -17.49 8.23
CA GLN A 84 13.99 -17.24 7.02
C GLN A 84 13.49 -18.00 5.78
N ASN A 85 12.69 -19.05 5.98
CA ASN A 85 11.97 -19.73 4.90
C ASN A 85 10.97 -18.82 4.15
N ARG A 86 10.60 -17.68 4.74
CA ARG A 86 9.72 -16.66 4.15
C ARG A 86 10.48 -15.51 3.50
N ASP A 87 11.81 -15.53 3.53
CA ASP A 87 12.63 -14.57 2.79
C ASP A 87 12.19 -14.55 1.34
N ALA A 88 12.06 -13.35 0.77
CA ALA A 88 11.48 -13.18 -0.55
C ALA A 88 12.10 -12.02 -1.31
N TRP A 89 12.04 -12.13 -2.63
CA TRP A 89 12.28 -11.04 -3.55
C TRP A 89 10.94 -10.58 -4.13
N SER A 90 10.69 -9.28 -4.10
CA SER A 90 9.45 -8.67 -4.56
C SER A 90 9.73 -7.59 -5.59
N ASN A 91 9.08 -7.71 -6.74
CA ASN A 91 9.09 -6.71 -7.80
C ASN A 91 7.72 -6.09 -7.90
N GLN A 92 7.72 -4.78 -8.06
CA GLN A 92 6.51 -4.01 -8.18
C GLN A 92 6.69 -3.04 -9.34
N VAL A 93 5.69 -2.96 -10.20
CA VAL A 93 5.60 -1.94 -11.25
C VAL A 93 4.25 -1.27 -11.13
N GLY A 94 4.22 0.04 -11.31
CA GLY A 94 2.96 0.75 -11.30
C GLY A 94 2.96 1.98 -12.18
N VAL A 95 1.75 2.40 -12.51
CA VAL A 95 1.46 3.62 -13.26
C VAL A 95 0.29 4.32 -12.61
N GLU A 96 0.37 5.63 -12.51
CA GLU A 96 -0.66 6.49 -11.96
C GLU A 96 -0.89 7.65 -12.94
N LEU A 97 -2.16 7.95 -13.18
CA LEU A 97 -2.60 9.10 -13.93
C LEU A 97 -3.52 9.93 -13.05
N GLN A 98 -3.17 11.19 -12.86
CA GLN A 98 -3.92 12.14 -12.04
C GLN A 98 -4.33 13.33 -12.90
N THR A 99 -5.59 13.75 -12.81
CA THR A 99 -6.09 14.94 -13.50
C THR A 99 -6.83 15.88 -12.56
N LEU A 100 -6.56 17.17 -12.71
CA LEU A 100 -7.23 18.25 -12.01
C LEU A 100 -8.47 18.69 -12.79
N PHE A 101 -9.58 18.88 -12.10
CA PHE A 101 -10.83 19.37 -12.68
C PHE A 101 -11.44 20.50 -11.84
N GLY A 102 -12.34 21.27 -12.44
CA GLY A 102 -12.98 22.42 -11.80
C GLY A 102 -12.16 23.72 -11.84
N PRO A 103 -12.71 24.82 -11.32
CA PRO A 103 -12.07 26.13 -11.34
C PRO A 103 -10.87 26.18 -10.39
N LYS A 104 -9.93 27.11 -10.64
CA LYS A 104 -8.66 27.22 -9.89
C LYS A 104 -8.84 27.33 -8.36
N SER A 105 -9.92 27.96 -7.91
CA SER A 105 -10.25 28.16 -6.48
C SER A 105 -10.75 26.90 -5.77
N THR A 106 -11.33 25.94 -6.49
CA THR A 106 -11.91 24.71 -5.93
C THR A 106 -11.54 23.49 -6.78
N ARG A 107 -10.28 23.37 -7.19
CA ARG A 107 -9.85 22.25 -8.04
C ARG A 107 -9.98 20.92 -7.29
N GLY A 108 -10.77 20.03 -7.88
CA GLY A 108 -10.76 18.63 -7.53
C GLY A 108 -9.65 17.88 -8.27
N THR A 109 -9.41 16.67 -7.83
CA THR A 109 -8.43 15.75 -8.37
C THR A 109 -9.08 14.40 -8.56
N ILE A 110 -8.90 13.79 -9.72
CA ILE A 110 -9.22 12.38 -9.94
C ILE A 110 -7.94 11.64 -10.33
N GLY A 111 -7.69 10.51 -9.70
CA GLY A 111 -6.53 9.66 -9.91
C GLY A 111 -6.95 8.24 -10.24
N VAL A 112 -6.20 7.61 -11.13
CA VAL A 112 -6.24 6.16 -11.39
C VAL A 112 -4.83 5.63 -11.26
N ASP A 113 -4.65 4.61 -10.44
CA ASP A 113 -3.39 3.91 -10.24
C ASP A 113 -3.58 2.42 -10.56
N PHE A 114 -2.58 1.86 -11.21
CA PHE A 114 -2.47 0.44 -11.49
C PHE A 114 -1.11 -0.04 -10.98
N GLU A 115 -1.13 -1.14 -10.24
CA GLU A 115 0.07 -1.77 -9.69
C GLU A 115 0.04 -3.28 -9.97
N HIS A 116 1.19 -3.79 -10.41
CA HIS A 116 1.52 -5.20 -10.39
C HIS A 116 2.59 -5.49 -9.37
N ARG A 117 2.48 -6.60 -8.67
CA ARG A 117 3.52 -7.12 -7.78
C ARG A 117 3.71 -8.62 -7.96
N ASP A 118 4.95 -9.03 -8.16
CA ASP A 118 5.37 -10.44 -8.13
C ASP A 118 6.34 -10.65 -6.96
N GLN A 119 5.93 -11.47 -6.00
CA GLN A 119 6.75 -11.85 -4.86
C GLN A 119 7.12 -13.33 -4.96
N ARG A 120 8.42 -13.63 -4.82
CA ARG A 120 8.95 -14.99 -4.86
C ARG A 120 9.80 -15.26 -3.63
N ASN A 121 9.45 -16.32 -2.90
CA ASN A 121 10.28 -16.78 -1.79
C ASN A 121 11.66 -17.23 -2.28
N SER A 122 12.69 -16.86 -1.55
CA SER A 122 14.09 -17.25 -1.77
C SER A 122 14.33 -18.73 -1.44
N HIS A 123 13.53 -19.31 -0.55
CA HIS A 123 13.62 -20.71 -0.14
C HIS A 123 12.38 -21.50 -0.57
N ARG A 124 12.57 -22.71 -1.10
CA ARG A 124 11.47 -23.64 -1.42
C ARG A 124 11.06 -24.38 -0.15
N HIS A 125 10.10 -23.84 0.60
CA HIS A 125 9.45 -24.56 1.69
C HIS A 125 7.95 -24.71 1.44
N THR A 126 7.47 -25.96 1.52
CA THR A 126 6.09 -26.35 1.20
C THR A 126 5.07 -25.97 2.28
N SER A 127 5.52 -25.71 3.51
CA SER A 127 4.63 -25.52 4.67
C SER A 127 4.23 -24.07 4.95
N ASP A 128 4.91 -23.09 4.35
CA ASP A 128 4.59 -21.66 4.51
C ASP A 128 4.91 -20.87 3.23
N PRO A 129 4.26 -21.22 2.11
CA PRO A 129 4.50 -20.55 0.86
C PRO A 129 3.89 -19.14 0.82
N THR A 130 4.72 -18.15 0.51
CA THR A 130 4.31 -16.73 0.43
C THR A 130 4.62 -16.10 -0.92
N SER A 131 4.80 -16.91 -1.97
CA SER A 131 4.97 -16.38 -3.32
C SER A 131 3.61 -16.10 -3.93
N TYR A 132 3.45 -14.94 -4.55
CA TYR A 132 2.19 -14.54 -5.14
C TYR A 132 2.40 -13.56 -6.29
N GLU A 133 1.40 -13.48 -7.16
CA GLU A 133 1.20 -12.37 -8.07
C GLU A 133 0.00 -11.56 -7.59
N MET A 134 0.09 -10.25 -7.71
CA MET A 134 -0.94 -9.33 -7.27
C MET A 134 -1.12 -8.23 -8.29
N TRP A 135 -2.38 -7.93 -8.59
CA TRP A 135 -2.77 -6.79 -9.41
C TRP A 135 -3.68 -5.91 -8.59
N THR A 136 -3.44 -4.60 -8.63
CA THR A 136 -4.23 -3.62 -7.91
C THR A 136 -4.62 -2.51 -8.87
N VAL A 137 -5.90 -2.13 -8.86
CA VAL A 137 -6.42 -0.94 -9.52
C VAL A 137 -7.02 -0.07 -8.44
N ARG A 138 -6.60 1.19 -8.38
CA ARG A 138 -7.12 2.20 -7.45
C ARG A 138 -7.67 3.37 -8.23
N THR A 139 -8.83 3.87 -7.82
CA THR A 139 -9.36 5.13 -8.29
C THR A 139 -9.66 6.02 -7.09
N GLU A 140 -9.32 7.30 -7.19
CA GLU A 140 -9.58 8.28 -6.14
C GLU A 140 -10.16 9.55 -6.75
N LEU A 141 -11.17 10.11 -6.11
CA LEU A 141 -11.76 11.41 -6.39
C LEU A 141 -11.64 12.25 -5.13
N SER A 142 -10.95 13.38 -5.19
CA SER A 142 -10.85 14.34 -4.10
C SER A 142 -11.37 15.70 -4.55
N HIS A 143 -12.26 16.32 -3.77
CA HIS A 143 -12.83 17.62 -4.12
C HIS A 143 -12.90 18.55 -2.89
N PRO A 144 -12.39 19.78 -2.98
CA PRO A 144 -12.60 20.79 -1.95
C PRO A 144 -14.06 21.26 -2.00
N LEU A 145 -14.81 21.04 -0.93
CA LEU A 145 -16.19 21.54 -0.77
C LEU A 145 -16.19 22.99 -0.31
N SER A 146 -15.16 23.40 0.43
CA SER A 146 -14.90 24.79 0.83
C SER A 146 -13.38 25.00 1.01
N GLN A 147 -12.98 26.18 1.50
CA GLN A 147 -11.58 26.43 1.87
C GLN A 147 -11.10 25.56 3.05
N ALA A 148 -12.03 25.14 3.92
CA ALA A 148 -11.73 24.34 5.10
C ALA A 148 -12.07 22.86 4.93
N LEU A 149 -13.01 22.51 4.04
CA LEU A 149 -13.53 21.14 3.93
C LEU A 149 -13.15 20.50 2.59
N ARG A 150 -12.58 19.31 2.65
CA ARG A 150 -12.29 18.46 1.48
C ARG A 150 -12.94 17.10 1.69
N ALA A 151 -13.59 16.61 0.65
CA ALA A 151 -14.10 15.25 0.59
C ALA A 151 -13.25 14.41 -0.36
N SER A 152 -13.07 13.14 -0.05
CA SER A 152 -12.49 12.17 -0.97
C SER A 152 -13.30 10.87 -1.00
N LEU A 153 -13.38 10.26 -2.17
CA LEU A 153 -13.94 8.94 -2.42
C LEU A 153 -12.89 8.09 -3.12
N GLY A 154 -12.76 6.83 -2.72
CA GLY A 154 -11.79 5.91 -3.28
C GLY A 154 -12.40 4.54 -3.54
N PHE A 155 -11.91 3.86 -4.57
CA PHE A 155 -12.19 2.46 -4.81
C PHE A 155 -10.89 1.73 -5.11
N THR A 156 -10.72 0.55 -4.50
CA THR A 156 -9.62 -0.37 -4.80
C THR A 156 -10.18 -1.72 -5.18
N TYR A 157 -9.75 -2.24 -6.32
CA TYR A 157 -9.85 -3.65 -6.67
C TYR A 157 -8.46 -4.26 -6.61
N GLN A 158 -8.32 -5.37 -5.89
CA GLN A 158 -7.07 -6.12 -5.83
C GLN A 158 -7.36 -7.60 -6.02
N GLU A 159 -6.54 -8.25 -6.82
CA GLU A 159 -6.51 -9.71 -7.02
C GLU A 159 -5.15 -10.23 -6.58
N THR A 160 -5.11 -11.37 -5.90
CA THR A 160 -3.88 -11.96 -5.38
C THR A 160 -3.92 -13.46 -5.56
N ASP A 161 -3.05 -13.97 -6.43
CA ASP A 161 -2.91 -15.37 -6.75
C ASP A 161 -1.64 -15.94 -6.14
N TYR A 162 -1.81 -16.89 -5.23
CA TYR A 162 -0.71 -17.54 -4.54
C TYR A 162 -0.17 -18.70 -5.38
N LYS A 163 1.15 -18.78 -5.53
CA LYS A 163 1.79 -19.72 -6.47
C LYS A 163 1.89 -21.15 -5.94
N GLN A 164 1.77 -21.33 -4.64
CA GLN A 164 1.91 -22.64 -4.02
C GLN A 164 0.58 -23.15 -3.48
N ARG A 165 0.46 -24.48 -3.43
CA ARG A 165 -0.70 -25.14 -2.86
C ARG A 165 -0.67 -25.03 -1.35
N ASP A 166 -1.83 -24.73 -0.77
CA ASP A 166 -2.01 -24.78 0.67
C ASP A 166 -2.12 -26.25 1.11
N VAL A 167 -1.29 -26.63 2.09
CA VAL A 167 -1.25 -27.98 2.65
C VAL A 167 -2.60 -28.39 3.24
N LEU A 168 -3.41 -27.44 3.70
CA LEU A 168 -4.72 -27.69 4.32
C LEU A 168 -5.87 -27.80 3.31
N PHE A 169 -5.74 -27.23 2.11
CA PHE A 169 -6.84 -27.14 1.14
C PHE A 169 -6.55 -27.86 -0.19
N ALA A 170 -5.34 -28.43 -0.35
CA ALA A 170 -4.87 -29.15 -1.55
C ALA A 170 -4.99 -28.36 -2.88
N ASN A 171 -5.26 -27.06 -2.82
CA ASN A 171 -5.39 -26.14 -3.95
C ASN A 171 -4.53 -24.89 -3.74
N THR A 172 -4.32 -24.11 -4.81
CA THR A 172 -3.71 -22.77 -4.72
C THR A 172 -4.74 -21.77 -4.23
N ARG A 173 -4.32 -20.84 -3.38
CA ARG A 173 -5.19 -19.77 -2.89
C ARG A 173 -5.30 -18.67 -3.94
N SER A 174 -6.49 -18.12 -4.12
CA SER A 174 -6.74 -16.91 -4.89
C SER A 174 -7.72 -16.04 -4.11
N ASP A 175 -7.36 -14.77 -3.97
CA ASP A 175 -8.09 -13.79 -3.20
C ASP A 175 -8.44 -12.58 -4.06
N THR A 176 -9.65 -12.05 -3.84
CA THR A 176 -10.06 -10.75 -4.35
C THR A 176 -10.42 -9.83 -3.19
N LEU A 177 -10.07 -8.56 -3.31
CA LEU A 177 -10.44 -7.49 -2.38
C LEU A 177 -11.08 -6.36 -3.16
N LYS A 178 -12.29 -5.99 -2.74
CA LYS A 178 -12.94 -4.74 -3.12
C LYS A 178 -12.97 -3.85 -1.89
N ARG A 179 -12.45 -2.64 -2.02
CA ARG A 179 -12.42 -1.65 -0.95
C ARG A 179 -13.05 -0.35 -1.43
N LEU A 180 -13.98 0.18 -0.65
CA LEU A 180 -14.57 1.50 -0.85
C LEU A 180 -14.14 2.39 0.30
N ASP A 181 -13.63 3.58 -0.01
CA ASP A 181 -13.15 4.57 0.94
C ASP A 181 -13.95 5.86 0.78
N ALA A 182 -14.36 6.46 1.89
CA ALA A 182 -14.91 7.79 1.93
C ALA A 182 -14.26 8.56 3.07
N SER A 183 -13.79 9.78 2.80
CA SER A 183 -13.17 10.61 3.83
C SER A 183 -13.55 12.08 3.72
N LEU A 184 -13.52 12.74 4.87
CA LEU A 184 -13.64 14.17 5.04
C LEU A 184 -12.41 14.67 5.77
N LEU A 185 -11.84 15.77 5.29
CA LEU A 185 -10.77 16.50 5.94
C LEU A 185 -11.26 17.92 6.20
N TYR A 186 -11.26 18.32 7.46
CA TYR A 186 -11.62 19.66 7.90
C TYR A 186 -10.41 20.36 8.50
N SER A 187 -9.94 21.41 7.84
CA SER A 187 -8.91 22.31 8.35
C SER A 187 -9.51 23.20 9.44
N LEU A 188 -9.02 23.07 10.67
CA LEU A 188 -9.41 23.92 11.80
C LEU A 188 -8.73 25.28 11.68
N ASP A 189 -7.44 25.26 11.33
CA ASP A 189 -6.60 26.43 11.08
C ASP A 189 -5.52 26.09 10.03
N THR A 190 -4.48 26.93 9.90
CA THR A 190 -3.39 26.71 8.93
C THR A 190 -2.48 25.53 9.29
N ASN A 191 -2.46 25.15 10.56
CA ASN A 191 -1.53 24.21 11.17
C ASN A 191 -2.23 22.93 11.65
N SER A 192 -3.56 22.94 11.80
CA SER A 192 -4.30 21.81 12.33
C SER A 192 -5.52 21.41 11.50
N ALA A 193 -5.78 20.10 11.43
CA ALA A 193 -6.92 19.54 10.72
C ALA A 193 -7.43 18.26 11.37
N VAL A 194 -8.73 17.99 11.21
CA VAL A 194 -9.36 16.72 11.59
C VAL A 194 -9.72 15.97 10.33
N SER A 195 -9.36 14.69 10.27
CA SER A 195 -9.78 13.79 9.20
C SER A 195 -10.66 12.70 9.76
N PHE A 196 -11.81 12.48 9.12
CA PHE A 196 -12.70 11.35 9.37
C PHE A 196 -12.74 10.48 8.10
N ALA A 197 -12.59 9.17 8.25
CA ALA A 197 -12.68 8.25 7.12
C ALA A 197 -13.44 6.97 7.49
N VAL A 198 -14.19 6.46 6.53
CA VAL A 198 -14.86 5.16 6.58
C VAL A 198 -14.37 4.33 5.40
N SER A 199 -14.06 3.07 5.66
CA SER A 199 -13.62 2.12 4.65
C SER A 199 -14.36 0.80 4.79
N GLU A 200 -14.94 0.31 3.70
CA GLU A 200 -15.56 -1.01 3.64
C GLU A 200 -14.70 -1.95 2.79
N HIS A 201 -14.26 -3.05 3.39
CA HIS A 201 -13.44 -4.07 2.76
C HIS A 201 -14.26 -5.34 2.56
N ARG A 202 -14.38 -5.80 1.32
CA ARG A 202 -14.98 -7.09 0.97
C ARG A 202 -13.90 -7.98 0.39
N ARG A 203 -13.40 -8.93 1.19
CA ARG A 203 -12.43 -9.93 0.76
C ARG A 203 -13.13 -11.25 0.49
N ARG A 204 -12.89 -11.82 -0.67
CA ARG A 204 -13.34 -13.17 -1.04
C ARG A 204 -12.13 -14.01 -1.38
N SER A 205 -12.17 -15.27 -0.99
CA SER A 205 -11.11 -16.24 -1.22
C SER A 205 -11.74 -17.57 -1.62
N ASN A 206 -11.10 -18.29 -2.53
CA ASN A 206 -11.45 -19.68 -2.82
C ASN A 206 -11.23 -20.61 -1.61
N GLN A 207 -10.53 -20.14 -0.58
CA GLN A 207 -10.41 -20.78 0.73
C GLN A 207 -11.24 -20.00 1.75
N LYS A 208 -12.47 -20.46 2.01
CA LYS A 208 -13.51 -19.74 2.79
C LYS A 208 -13.02 -19.09 4.10
N PRO A 209 -12.14 -19.69 4.92
CA PRO A 209 -11.65 -19.06 6.15
C PRO A 209 -10.90 -17.73 5.95
N ASN A 210 -10.44 -17.45 4.73
CA ASN A 210 -9.76 -16.22 4.37
C ASN A 210 -10.70 -15.13 3.82
N SER A 211 -11.99 -15.42 3.68
CA SER A 211 -13.00 -14.44 3.27
C SER A 211 -13.50 -13.66 4.48
N TYR A 212 -13.62 -12.34 4.35
CA TYR A 212 -14.19 -11.48 5.38
C TYR A 212 -14.78 -10.21 4.78
N ASP A 213 -15.75 -9.65 5.50
CA ASP A 213 -16.20 -8.28 5.32
C ASP A 213 -15.81 -7.47 6.56
N LYS A 214 -15.23 -6.29 6.36
CA LYS A 214 -14.74 -5.45 7.45
C LYS A 214 -15.02 -3.98 7.16
N THR A 215 -15.64 -3.32 8.12
CA THR A 215 -15.76 -1.86 8.14
C THR A 215 -14.72 -1.28 9.08
N LEU A 216 -14.01 -0.26 8.61
CA LEU A 216 -13.06 0.53 9.39
C LEU A 216 -13.55 1.96 9.44
N VAL A 217 -13.52 2.53 10.64
CA VAL A 217 -13.78 3.95 10.87
C VAL A 217 -12.53 4.51 11.54
N SER A 218 -12.01 5.62 11.02
CA SER A 218 -10.86 6.29 11.59
C SER A 218 -11.12 7.79 11.76
N MET A 219 -10.59 8.33 12.84
CA MET A 219 -10.56 9.76 13.10
C MET A 219 -9.12 10.12 13.44
N ASN A 220 -8.57 11.10 12.75
CA ASN A 220 -7.19 11.54 12.90
C ASN A 220 -7.15 13.04 13.16
N TYR A 221 -6.33 13.47 14.12
CA TYR A 221 -5.96 14.86 14.29
C TYR A 221 -4.56 15.06 13.70
N LEU A 222 -4.44 16.02 12.79
CA LEU A 222 -3.22 16.34 12.07
C LEU A 222 -2.73 17.70 12.58
N LEU A 223 -1.49 17.74 13.07
CA LEU A 223 -0.81 18.96 13.50
C LEU A 223 0.47 19.15 12.68
N ARG A 224 0.66 20.36 12.16
CA ARG A 224 1.82 20.78 11.38
C ARG A 224 2.59 21.83 12.18
N PHE A 225 3.91 21.67 12.26
CA PHE A 225 4.84 22.57 12.93
C PHE A 225 5.66 23.33 11.90
#